data_AF-A0A3B0YW32-F1
#
_entry.id   AF-A0A3B0YW32-F1
#
_cell.length_a   1.000
_cell.length_b   1.000
_cell.length_c   1.000
_cell.angle_alpha   90.00
_cell.angle_beta   90.00
_cell.angle_gamma   90.00
#
_symmetry.space_group_name_H-M   'P 1'
#
loop_
_entity.id
_entity.type
_entity.pdbx_description
1 polymer ?
#
loop_
_entity_poly.entity_id
_entity_poly.type
_entity_poly.pdbx_seq_one_letter_code
_entity_poly.pdbx_strand_id
1 'polypeptide(L)'
;ADSLDDILGVVDDELRHKLGTDFVYFRLTTDAMPVETESSGGHTYVDRSDEVLALFDGLIETKQIQCGLFTQQQIDQLFMEDAPEVASMAIIPVSDAGISGIIALGSQDERRYHEGMGTDFLTSLSDLISAAMKSQLQK
;
A
#
# COMPACT_ATOMS: atom_id res chain seq x y z
N ALA A 1 0.80 -6.00 -19.63
CA ALA A 1 0.15 -5.39 -18.47
C ALA A 1 -0.96 -4.50 -19.01
N ASP A 2 -2.13 -5.08 -19.22
CA ASP A 2 -3.30 -4.38 -19.79
C ASP A 2 -4.42 -4.16 -18.76
N SER A 3 -4.20 -4.54 -17.50
CA SER A 3 -5.08 -4.23 -16.36
C SER A 3 -4.32 -3.55 -15.22
N LEU A 4 -5.06 -2.89 -14.32
CA LEU A 4 -4.52 -2.30 -13.10
C LEU A 4 -3.84 -3.37 -12.21
N ASP A 5 -4.42 -4.56 -12.14
CA ASP A 5 -3.89 -5.67 -11.35
C ASP A 5 -2.54 -6.17 -11.87
N ASP A 6 -2.31 -6.14 -13.20
CA ASP A 6 -1.00 -6.47 -13.76
C ASP A 6 0.09 -5.48 -13.28
N ILE A 7 -0.26 -4.19 -13.17
CA ILE A 7 0.66 -3.17 -12.67
C ILE A 7 0.95 -3.41 -11.19
N LEU A 8 -0.09 -3.65 -10.40
CA LEU A 8 0.05 -3.91 -8.97
C LEU A 8 0.87 -5.17 -8.72
N GLY A 9 0.70 -6.22 -9.51
CA GLY A 9 1.49 -7.44 -9.42
C GLY A 9 2.98 -7.21 -9.75
N VAL A 10 3.30 -6.36 -10.73
CA VAL A 10 4.70 -5.97 -11.01
C VAL A 10 5.29 -5.15 -9.86
N VAL A 11 4.48 -4.25 -9.28
CA VAL A 11 4.90 -3.44 -8.13
C VAL A 11 5.13 -4.30 -6.90
N ASP A 12 4.26 -5.27 -6.62
CA ASP A 12 4.42 -6.25 -5.54
C ASP A 12 5.73 -7.03 -5.72
N ASP A 13 5.95 -7.56 -6.92
CA ASP A 13 7.15 -8.33 -7.24
C ASP A 13 8.42 -7.51 -7.02
N GLU A 14 8.45 -6.24 -7.44
CA GLU A 14 9.61 -5.39 -7.24
C GLU A 14 9.79 -4.93 -5.79
N LEU A 15 8.70 -4.72 -5.04
CA LEU A 15 8.76 -4.42 -3.61
C LEU A 15 9.31 -5.60 -2.81
N ARG A 16 8.97 -6.83 -3.20
CA ARG A 16 9.51 -8.05 -2.59
C ARG A 16 10.95 -8.31 -3.01
N HIS A 17 11.29 -8.17 -4.29
CA HIS A 17 12.62 -8.50 -4.81
C HIS A 17 13.65 -7.39 -4.60
N LYS A 18 13.38 -6.15 -5.02
CA LYS A 18 14.33 -5.03 -4.89
C LYS A 18 14.34 -4.44 -3.50
N LEU A 19 13.16 -4.26 -2.91
CA LEU A 19 13.07 -3.70 -1.58
C LEU A 19 13.28 -4.73 -0.48
N GLY A 20 13.24 -6.03 -0.80
CA GLY A 20 13.41 -7.14 0.13
C GLY A 20 12.36 -7.19 1.23
N THR A 21 11.15 -6.71 0.93
CA THR A 21 10.03 -6.67 1.88
C THR A 21 9.43 -8.06 2.05
N ASP A 22 9.16 -8.46 3.30
CA ASP A 22 8.57 -9.77 3.60
C ASP A 22 7.07 -9.77 3.29
N PHE A 23 6.38 -8.72 3.71
CA PHE A 23 4.93 -8.58 3.59
C PHE A 23 4.57 -7.33 2.80
N VAL A 24 3.79 -7.50 1.74
CA VAL A 24 3.30 -6.37 0.92
C VAL A 24 1.80 -6.54 0.77
N TYR A 25 1.06 -5.50 1.16
CA TYR A 25 -0.39 -5.45 1.06
C TYR A 25 -0.83 -4.16 0.38
N PHE A 26 -1.77 -4.31 -0.56
CA PHE A 26 -2.36 -3.16 -1.26
C PHE A 26 -3.80 -3.03 -0.81
N ARG A 27 -4.17 -1.84 -0.35
CA ARG A 27 -5.54 -1.52 0.05
C ARG A 27 -5.99 -0.25 -0.67
N LEU A 28 -6.78 -0.45 -1.72
CA LEU A 28 -7.14 0.60 -2.68
C LEU A 28 -8.65 0.79 -2.72
N THR A 29 -9.09 2.01 -2.89
CA THR A 29 -10.49 2.35 -3.15
C THR A 29 -10.60 3.12 -4.45
N THR A 30 -11.66 2.87 -5.21
CA THR A 30 -11.90 3.52 -6.50
C THR A 30 -13.38 3.83 -6.69
N ASP A 31 -13.67 4.98 -7.31
CA ASP A 31 -15.03 5.37 -7.67
C ASP A 31 -15.51 4.69 -8.98
N ALA A 32 -14.62 4.00 -9.71
CA ALA A 32 -14.86 3.52 -11.08
C ALA A 32 -15.29 2.05 -11.19
N MET A 33 -15.05 1.22 -10.17
CA MET A 33 -15.38 -0.20 -10.20
C MET A 33 -16.23 -0.60 -8.98
N PRO A 34 -17.32 -1.37 -9.16
CA PRO A 34 -17.96 -2.02 -8.03
C PRO A 34 -16.96 -3.00 -7.41
N VAL A 35 -16.81 -2.94 -6.09
CA VAL A 35 -15.85 -3.75 -5.31
C VAL A 35 -16.25 -5.22 -5.41
N GLU A 36 -15.72 -5.93 -6.41
CA GLU A 36 -15.72 -7.39 -6.41
C GLU A 36 -14.64 -7.82 -5.42
N THR A 37 -15.07 -8.39 -4.29
CA THR A 37 -14.24 -8.82 -3.17
C THR A 37 -13.46 -10.08 -3.55
N GLU A 38 -12.68 -10.02 -4.62
CA GLU A 38 -11.89 -11.13 -5.12
C GLU A 38 -10.42 -10.82 -4.81
N SER A 39 -9.99 -11.21 -3.62
CA SER A 39 -8.58 -11.16 -3.20
C SER A 39 -7.76 -12.12 -4.07
N SER A 40 -7.26 -11.62 -5.20
CA SER A 40 -6.27 -12.32 -6.01
C SER A 40 -4.91 -11.66 -5.79
N GLY A 41 -4.03 -12.32 -5.03
CA GLY A 41 -2.60 -11.99 -4.99
C GLY A 41 -2.15 -10.92 -3.99
N GLY A 42 -2.87 -10.66 -2.89
CA GLY A 42 -2.44 -9.68 -1.88
C GLY A 42 -2.85 -8.22 -2.18
N HIS A 43 -3.60 -8.02 -3.27
CA HIS A 43 -4.24 -6.77 -3.62
C HIS A 43 -5.71 -6.78 -3.19
N THR A 44 -6.13 -5.80 -2.40
CA THR A 44 -7.50 -5.68 -1.91
C THR A 44 -8.11 -4.35 -2.35
N TYR A 45 -9.15 -4.42 -3.17
CA TYR A 45 -10.04 -3.28 -3.39
C TYR A 45 -11.08 -3.22 -2.28
N VAL A 46 -11.24 -2.06 -1.66
CA VAL A 46 -12.16 -1.84 -0.54
C VAL A 46 -13.12 -0.69 -0.82
N ASP A 47 -14.27 -0.75 -0.18
CA ASP A 47 -15.21 0.37 -0.18
C ASP A 47 -14.57 1.61 0.48
N ARG A 48 -15.05 2.80 0.11
CA ARG A 48 -14.60 4.05 0.72
C ARG A 48 -14.85 4.11 2.23
N SER A 49 -15.81 3.32 2.72
CA SER A 49 -16.19 3.20 4.13
C SER A 49 -15.34 2.18 4.90
N ASP A 50 -14.26 1.67 4.30
CA ASP A 50 -13.37 0.71 4.94
C ASP A 50 -12.68 1.29 6.18
N GLU A 51 -12.93 0.65 7.33
CA GLU A 51 -12.44 1.14 8.63
C GLU A 51 -10.92 1.11 8.72
N VAL A 52 -10.25 0.16 8.05
CA VAL A 52 -8.78 0.08 8.07
C VAL A 52 -8.18 1.20 7.24
N LEU A 53 -8.73 1.47 6.06
CA LEU A 53 -8.28 2.58 5.22
C LEU A 53 -8.46 3.93 5.92
N ALA A 54 -9.58 4.11 6.63
CA ALA A 54 -9.87 5.31 7.41
C ALA A 54 -8.82 5.62 8.50
N LEU A 55 -8.13 4.60 9.04
CA LEU A 55 -7.02 4.80 9.99
C LEU A 55 -5.83 5.55 9.36
N PHE A 56 -5.74 5.57 8.04
CA PHE A 56 -4.63 6.14 7.28
C PHE A 56 -5.06 7.32 6.39
N ASP A 57 -6.29 7.81 6.49
CA ASP A 57 -6.80 8.94 5.69
C ASP A 57 -5.87 10.15 5.75
N GLY A 58 -5.35 10.49 6.93
CA GLY A 58 -4.41 11.60 7.08
C GLY A 58 -3.13 11.42 6.25
N LEU A 59 -2.63 10.20 6.09
CA LEU A 59 -1.47 9.90 5.23
C LEU A 59 -1.83 9.99 3.75
N ILE A 60 -3.01 9.50 3.37
CA ILE A 60 -3.52 9.54 1.99
C ILE A 60 -3.74 10.98 1.53
N GLU A 61 -4.38 11.80 2.37
CA GLU A 61 -4.67 13.22 2.09
C GLU A 61 -3.39 14.05 1.97
N THR A 62 -2.42 13.81 2.86
CA THR A 62 -1.15 14.55 2.86
C THR A 62 -0.11 13.97 1.90
N LYS A 63 -0.39 12.80 1.31
CA LYS A 63 0.55 11.98 0.53
C LYS A 63 1.88 11.77 1.26
N GLN A 64 1.83 11.66 2.59
CA GLN A 64 3.01 11.48 3.44
C GLN A 64 3.28 10.01 3.69
N ILE A 65 4.53 9.63 3.49
CA ILE A 65 5.03 8.29 3.79
C ILE A 65 5.37 8.22 5.28
N GLN A 66 4.93 7.15 5.94
CA GLN A 66 5.20 6.93 7.35
C GLN A 66 5.92 5.60 7.55
N CYS A 67 7.00 5.61 8.34
CA CYS A 67 7.78 4.43 8.72
C CYS A 67 7.86 4.33 10.25
N GLY A 68 7.77 3.12 10.82
CA GLY A 68 8.17 2.83 12.21
C GLY A 68 7.27 3.37 13.32
N LEU A 69 6.23 4.14 13.03
CA LEU A 69 5.35 4.81 13.99
C LEU A 69 3.92 4.25 13.97
N PHE A 70 3.77 2.94 14.12
CA PHE A 70 2.46 2.29 14.03
C PHE A 70 2.10 1.58 15.32
N THR A 71 0.83 1.68 15.68
CA THR A 71 0.29 0.95 16.84
C THR A 71 0.09 -0.52 16.49
N GLN A 72 0.16 -1.41 17.48
CA GLN A 72 -0.11 -2.83 17.28
C GLN A 72 -1.48 -3.06 16.63
N GLN A 73 -2.49 -2.29 17.03
CA GLN A 73 -3.83 -2.35 16.45
C GLN A 73 -3.83 -2.06 14.93
N GLN A 74 -3.02 -1.12 14.45
CA GLN A 74 -2.89 -0.84 13.01
C GLN A 74 -2.22 -1.99 12.27
N ILE A 75 -1.20 -2.60 12.86
CA ILE A 75 -0.50 -3.76 12.28
C ILE A 75 -1.45 -4.97 12.23
N ASP A 76 -2.15 -5.26 13.32
CA ASP A 76 -3.12 -6.36 13.43
C ASP A 76 -4.24 -6.24 12.39
N GLN A 77 -4.80 -5.04 12.21
CA GLN A 77 -5.87 -4.79 11.25
C GLN A 77 -5.44 -4.87 9.78
N LEU A 78 -4.15 -4.64 9.51
CA LEU A 78 -3.63 -4.54 8.15
C LEU A 78 -3.01 -5.85 7.66
N PHE A 79 -2.24 -6.53 8.52
CA PHE A 79 -1.55 -7.78 8.21
C PHE A 79 -2.29 -9.02 8.72
N MET A 80 -3.32 -8.87 9.57
CA MET A 80 -4.17 -9.97 10.04
C MET A 80 -3.36 -11.14 10.63
N GLU A 81 -3.29 -12.27 9.92
CA GLU A 81 -2.55 -13.46 10.35
C GLU A 81 -1.02 -13.26 10.34
N ASP A 82 -0.51 -12.37 9.49
CA ASP A 82 0.92 -12.05 9.37
C ASP A 82 1.38 -11.00 10.39
N ALA A 83 0.45 -10.32 11.06
CA ALA A 83 0.75 -9.26 12.04
C ALA A 83 1.77 -9.65 13.14
N PRO A 84 1.75 -10.88 13.70
CA PRO A 84 2.75 -11.30 14.68
C PRO A 84 4.18 -11.38 14.14
N GLU A 85 4.35 -11.51 12.82
CA GLU A 85 5.65 -11.59 12.16
C GLU A 85 6.18 -10.21 11.75
N VAL A 86 5.34 -9.18 11.75
CA VAL A 86 5.72 -7.82 11.35
C VAL A 86 6.37 -7.07 12.51
N ALA A 87 7.69 -6.94 12.47
CA ALA A 87 8.49 -6.19 13.44
C ALA A 87 8.67 -4.71 13.07
N SER A 88 8.62 -4.35 11.79
CA SER A 88 8.56 -2.97 11.33
C SER A 88 7.63 -2.81 10.12
N MET A 89 7.03 -1.62 10.00
CA MET A 89 6.09 -1.29 8.93
C MET A 89 6.40 0.07 8.30
N ALA A 90 6.16 0.19 6.99
CA ALA A 90 6.02 1.45 6.27
C ALA A 90 4.70 1.51 5.49
N ILE A 91 4.14 2.71 5.37
CA ILE A 91 2.94 2.98 4.59
C ILE A 91 3.26 3.98 3.49
N ILE A 92 2.93 3.61 2.26
CA ILE A 92 3.04 4.44 1.07
C ILE A 92 1.62 4.80 0.63
N PRO A 93 1.16 6.05 0.81
CA PRO A 93 -0.11 6.47 0.26
C PRO A 93 -0.03 6.56 -1.26
N VAL A 94 -1.12 6.21 -1.94
CA VAL A 94 -1.29 6.41 -3.38
C VAL A 94 -2.62 7.12 -3.61
N SER A 95 -2.61 8.21 -4.37
CA SER A 95 -3.83 8.95 -4.70
C SER A 95 -3.69 9.69 -6.01
N ASP A 96 -4.37 9.21 -7.05
CA ASP A 96 -4.54 9.93 -8.32
C ASP A 96 -5.77 9.44 -9.09
N ALA A 97 -6.36 10.35 -9.87
CA ALA A 97 -7.37 10.03 -10.89
C ALA A 97 -8.57 9.18 -10.44
N GLY A 98 -9.05 9.35 -9.21
CA GLY A 98 -10.23 8.61 -8.70
C GLY A 98 -9.90 7.25 -8.09
N ILE A 99 -8.60 6.95 -7.91
CA ILE A 99 -8.12 5.89 -7.03
C ILE A 99 -7.39 6.52 -5.85
N SER A 100 -7.68 6.04 -4.64
CA SER A 100 -6.95 6.40 -3.42
C SER A 100 -6.71 5.17 -2.57
N GLY A 101 -5.60 5.11 -1.87
CA GLY A 101 -5.32 3.98 -1.01
C GLY A 101 -3.93 4.02 -0.40
N ILE A 102 -3.53 2.86 0.11
CA ILE A 102 -2.21 2.65 0.71
C ILE A 102 -1.58 1.36 0.23
N ILE A 103 -0.24 1.37 0.23
CA ILE A 103 0.60 0.20 0.09
C ILE A 103 1.33 0.03 1.41
N ALA A 104 1.08 -1.08 2.07
CA ALA A 104 1.67 -1.43 3.34
C ALA A 104 2.84 -2.37 3.12
N LEU A 105 3.99 -2.00 3.69
CA LEU A 105 5.21 -2.78 3.67
C LEU A 105 5.50 -3.25 5.08
N GLY A 106 5.55 -4.55 5.29
CA GLY A 106 5.89 -5.20 6.55
C GLY A 106 7.20 -5.96 6.45
N SER A 107 7.95 -5.98 7.54
CA SER A 107 9.24 -6.67 7.63
C SER A 107 9.38 -7.36 8.98
N GLN A 108 9.98 -8.54 8.98
CA GLN A 108 10.36 -9.26 10.20
C GLN A 108 11.58 -8.62 10.91
N ASP A 109 12.32 -7.77 10.19
CA ASP A 109 13.41 -6.96 10.76
C ASP A 109 12.87 -5.62 11.27
N GLU A 110 13.01 -5.35 12.58
CA GLU A 110 12.65 -4.11 13.27
C GLU A 110 13.37 -2.87 12.71
N ARG A 111 14.54 -3.06 12.08
CA ARG A 111 15.41 -1.98 11.59
C ARG A 111 15.12 -1.59 10.15
N ARG A 112 14.27 -2.34 9.45
CA ARG A 112 14.03 -2.12 8.02
C ARG A 112 13.23 -0.85 7.77
N TYR A 113 12.09 -0.71 8.45
CA TYR A 113 11.19 0.44 8.32
C TYR A 113 11.20 1.31 9.58
N HIS A 114 12.37 1.81 9.95
CA HIS A 114 12.50 2.73 11.09
C HIS A 114 12.25 4.19 10.70
N GLU A 115 11.92 5.04 11.67
CA GLU A 115 11.63 6.48 11.47
C GLU A 115 12.72 7.26 10.71
N GLY A 116 13.99 6.88 10.87
CA GLY A 116 15.13 7.51 10.19
C GLY A 116 15.36 7.03 8.74
N MET A 117 14.47 6.20 8.18
CA MET A 117 14.64 5.65 6.85
C MET A 117 14.39 6.77 5.83
N GLY A 118 15.29 6.92 4.86
CA GLY A 118 15.08 7.84 3.75
C GLY A 118 13.83 7.44 2.97
N THR A 119 12.83 8.31 2.93
CA THR A 119 11.56 8.06 2.23
C THR A 119 11.60 8.46 0.75
N ASP A 120 12.68 9.10 0.28
CA ASP A 120 12.81 9.61 -1.09
C ASP A 120 12.55 8.54 -2.17
N PHE A 121 13.06 7.33 -1.95
CA PHE A 121 12.80 6.20 -2.84
C PHE A 121 11.32 5.80 -2.83
N LEU A 122 10.72 5.71 -1.65
CA LEU A 122 9.33 5.33 -1.48
C LEU A 122 8.39 6.40 -2.05
N THR A 123 8.76 7.68 -1.97
CA THR A 123 8.03 8.81 -2.58
C THR A 123 8.06 8.70 -4.09
N SER A 124 9.26 8.47 -4.66
CA SER A 124 9.41 8.28 -6.10
C SER A 124 8.59 7.07 -6.59
N LEU A 125 8.51 6.02 -5.77
CA LEU A 125 7.70 4.85 -6.05
C LEU A 125 6.20 5.16 -5.98
N SER A 126 5.73 5.87 -4.95
CA SER A 126 4.35 6.34 -4.82
C SER A 126 3.90 7.13 -6.05
N ASP A 127 4.72 8.09 -6.49
CA ASP A 127 4.44 8.93 -7.65
C ASP A 127 4.38 8.09 -8.95
N LEU A 128 5.32 7.15 -9.12
CA LEU A 128 5.35 6.26 -10.27
C LEU A 128 4.09 5.37 -10.33
N ILE A 129 3.73 4.76 -9.20
CA ILE A 129 2.54 3.91 -9.11
C ILE A 129 1.29 4.74 -9.39
N SER A 130 1.14 5.88 -8.72
CA SER A 130 0.00 6.78 -8.93
C SER A 130 -0.14 7.22 -10.39
N ALA A 131 0.97 7.54 -11.06
CA ALA A 131 0.98 7.88 -12.48
C ALA A 131 0.63 6.69 -13.39
N ALA A 132 1.10 5.48 -13.06
CA ALA A 132 0.78 4.27 -13.81
C ALA A 132 -0.71 3.91 -13.70
N MET A 133 -1.30 4.04 -12.51
CA MET A 133 -2.73 3.85 -12.26
C MET A 133 -3.59 4.83 -13.06
N LYS A 134 -3.20 6.11 -13.07
CA LYS A 134 -3.85 7.16 -13.89
C LYS A 134 -3.89 6.79 -15.37
N SER A 135 -2.78 6.27 -15.91
CA SER A 135 -2.70 5.93 -17.33
C SER A 135 -3.68 4.83 -17.75
N GLN A 136 -4.08 3.95 -16.83
CA GLN A 136 -5.03 2.88 -17.11
C GLN A 136 -6.48 3.38 -17.06
N LEU A 137 -6.81 4.34 -16.20
CA LEU A 137 -8.17 4.91 -16.13
C LEU A 137 -8.53 5.85 -17.28
N GLN A 138 -7.54 6.34 -18.03
CA GLN A 138 -7.74 7.24 -19.17
C GLN A 138 -7.83 6.50 -20.52
N LYS A 139 -7.70 5.18 -20.52
CA LYS A 139 -7.89 4.33 -21.71
C LYS A 139 -9.37 4.00 -21.88
#